data_AF-A0A925S785-F1
#
_entry.id   AF-A0A925S785-F1
#
_cell.length_a   1.000
_cell.length_b   1.000
_cell.length_c   1.000
_cell.angle_alpha   90.00
_cell.angle_beta   90.00
_cell.angle_gamma   90.00
#
_symmetry.space_group_name_H-M   'P 1'
#
loop_
_entity.id
_entity.type
_entity.pdbx_description
1 polymer ?
#
loop_
_entity_poly.entity_id
_entity_poly.type
_entity_poly.pdbx_seq_one_letter_code
_entity_poly.pdbx_strand_id
1 'polypeptide(L)'
;MSEAEGASATCATFLEMLKTLPWCKQGDDVLVAVHKITPEVIEVIKDLGANVYPGGIHVKLNKSFLTDLQNKFDDGQPLPAVLVWKTQNVEIWYRRQSPNDFPYDTWTNPAGAPSEKECVLISAETLGSDSMKAHLELVSKAKECPAMIPPQ
;
A
#
# COMPACT_ATOMS: atom_id res chain seq x y z
N MET A 1 16.81 12.21 18.63
CA MET A 1 16.52 11.17 17.64
C MET A 1 16.51 11.86 16.30
N SER A 2 17.47 11.53 15.45
CA SER A 2 17.61 12.17 14.14
C SER A 2 16.51 11.67 13.20
N GLU A 3 16.05 12.49 12.26
CA GLU A 3 15.00 12.11 11.28
C GLU A 3 15.33 10.80 10.54
N ALA A 4 16.62 10.51 10.34
CA ALA A 4 17.10 9.25 9.74
C ALA A 4 16.91 8.01 10.63
N GLU A 5 16.98 8.13 11.96
CA GLU A 5 16.77 7.01 12.89
C GLU A 5 15.28 6.65 12.99
N GLY A 6 14.40 7.66 12.93
CA GLY A 6 12.94 7.46 12.92
C GLY A 6 12.48 6.75 11.65
N ALA A 7 12.93 7.21 10.48
CA ALA A 7 12.61 6.58 9.19
C ALA A 7 13.04 5.11 9.14
N SER A 8 14.23 4.78 9.69
CA SER A 8 14.72 3.39 9.72
C SER A 8 13.87 2.46 10.59
N ALA A 9 13.31 2.95 11.70
CA ALA A 9 12.43 2.17 12.56
C ALA A 9 11.05 1.95 11.90
N THR A 10 10.49 3.00 11.29
CA THR A 10 9.24 2.93 10.51
C THR A 10 9.34 1.89 9.38
N CYS A 11 10.45 1.88 8.64
CA CYS A 11 10.70 0.90 7.57
C CYS A 11 10.74 -0.54 8.09
N ALA A 12 11.44 -0.79 9.19
CA ALA A 12 11.57 -2.13 9.75
C ALA A 12 10.22 -2.68 10.22
N THR A 13 9.44 -1.87 10.96
CA THR A 13 8.09 -2.24 11.40
C THR A 13 7.17 -2.52 10.22
N PHE A 14 7.22 -1.69 9.19
CA PHE A 14 6.42 -1.88 7.98
C PHE A 14 6.81 -3.14 7.22
N LEU A 15 8.11 -3.42 7.08
CA LEU A 15 8.59 -4.64 6.43
C LEU A 15 8.13 -5.89 7.19
N GLU A 16 8.16 -5.88 8.52
CA GLU A 16 7.61 -6.98 9.33
C GLU A 16 6.11 -7.14 9.11
N MET A 17 5.36 -6.03 9.10
CA MET A 17 3.93 -6.05 8.78
C MET A 17 3.69 -6.68 7.39
N LEU A 18 4.42 -6.24 6.36
CA LEU A 18 4.30 -6.77 5.00
C LEU A 18 4.51 -8.29 4.97
N LYS A 19 5.47 -8.83 5.73
CA LYS A 19 5.72 -10.29 5.80
C LYS A 19 4.55 -11.11 6.35
N THR A 20 3.67 -10.49 7.14
CA THR A 20 2.51 -11.18 7.75
C THR A 20 1.27 -11.21 6.86
N LEU A 21 1.26 -10.43 5.76
CA LEU A 21 0.05 -10.29 4.94
C LEU A 21 -0.22 -11.55 4.10
N PRO A 22 -1.51 -11.88 3.86
CA PRO A 22 -1.92 -13.00 3.03
C PRO A 22 -1.79 -12.66 1.54
N TRP A 23 -0.57 -12.63 1.04
CA TRP A 23 -0.29 -12.27 -0.35
C TRP A 23 -0.82 -13.28 -1.35
N CYS A 24 -1.29 -12.77 -2.48
CA CYS A 24 -1.42 -13.50 -3.73
C CYS A 24 -0.46 -12.92 -4.79
N LYS A 25 -0.09 -13.70 -5.80
CA LYS A 25 0.79 -13.24 -6.90
C LYS A 25 0.00 -12.92 -8.17
N GLN A 26 0.36 -11.83 -8.84
CA GLN A 26 -0.13 -11.48 -10.16
C GLN A 26 1.05 -11.45 -11.12
N GLY A 27 1.12 -12.40 -12.05
CA GLY A 27 2.34 -12.61 -12.83
C GLY A 27 3.47 -13.22 -11.99
N ASP A 28 4.71 -12.94 -12.38
CA ASP A 28 5.89 -13.63 -11.83
C ASP A 28 6.48 -12.94 -10.59
N ASP A 29 6.32 -11.62 -10.43
CA ASP A 29 7.02 -10.84 -9.42
C ASP A 29 6.17 -9.78 -8.69
N VAL A 30 4.86 -9.74 -8.93
CA VAL A 30 3.96 -8.80 -8.25
C VAL A 30 3.15 -9.53 -7.19
N LEU A 31 3.26 -9.07 -5.94
CA LEU A 31 2.43 -9.53 -4.83
C LEU A 31 1.32 -8.53 -4.56
N VAL A 32 0.12 -9.01 -4.29
CA VAL A 32 -1.03 -8.18 -3.94
C VAL A 32 -1.72 -8.70 -2.69
N ALA A 33 -2.06 -7.80 -1.79
CA ALA A 33 -2.83 -8.09 -0.58
C ALA A 33 -3.86 -6.99 -0.33
N VAL A 34 -5.06 -7.39 0.10
CA VAL A 34 -6.06 -6.46 0.62
C VAL A 34 -5.85 -6.36 2.12
N HIS A 35 -5.71 -5.14 2.61
CA HIS A 35 -5.55 -4.85 4.04
C HIS A 35 -6.39 -3.63 4.42
N LYS A 36 -6.41 -3.31 5.71
CA LYS A 36 -6.99 -2.06 6.21
C LYS A 36 -5.85 -1.06 6.46
N ILE A 37 -6.13 0.24 6.35
CA ILE A 37 -5.18 1.27 6.76
C ILE A 37 -5.07 1.21 8.30
N THR A 38 -3.94 0.71 8.79
CA THR A 38 -3.58 0.66 10.21
C THR A 38 -2.62 1.80 10.58
N PRO A 39 -2.36 2.05 11.88
CA PRO A 39 -1.39 3.06 12.30
C PRO A 39 -0.02 2.88 11.66
N GLU A 40 0.47 1.64 11.50
CA GLU A 40 1.75 1.35 10.86
C GLU A 40 1.75 1.81 9.39
N VAL A 41 0.64 1.60 8.68
CA VAL A 41 0.46 2.07 7.30
C VAL A 41 0.42 3.60 7.26
N ILE A 42 -0.27 4.25 8.21
CA ILE A 42 -0.36 5.72 8.29
C ILE A 42 1.00 6.34 8.55
N GLU A 43 1.79 5.77 9.48
CA GLU A 43 3.14 6.24 9.80
C GLU A 43 4.07 6.17 8.59
N VAL A 44 4.03 5.06 7.84
CA VAL A 44 4.82 4.90 6.63
C VAL A 44 4.40 5.87 5.54
N ILE A 45 3.09 6.06 5.36
CA ILE A 45 2.55 7.04 4.42
C ILE A 45 3.03 8.46 4.78
N LYS A 46 3.07 8.79 6.07
CA LYS A 46 3.51 10.09 6.58
C LYS A 46 5.01 10.31 6.41
N ASP A 47 5.82 9.31 6.76
CA ASP A 47 7.27 9.47 6.86
C ASP A 47 7.98 9.23 5.53
N LEU A 48 7.43 8.34 4.68
CA LEU A 48 8.13 7.78 3.52
C LEU A 48 7.30 7.84 2.22
N GLY A 49 5.98 8.01 2.33
CA GLY A 49 5.07 7.94 1.20
C GLY A 49 5.11 9.17 0.29
N ALA A 50 5.19 8.95 -1.02
CA ALA A 50 4.85 9.95 -2.03
C ALA A 50 3.51 9.59 -2.69
N ASN A 51 2.52 10.49 -2.67
CA ASN A 51 1.27 10.26 -3.39
C ASN A 51 1.48 10.45 -4.89
N VAL A 52 1.07 9.46 -5.66
CA VAL A 52 0.99 9.47 -7.11
C VAL A 52 -0.49 9.60 -7.48
N TYR A 53 -0.85 10.78 -8.00
CA TYR A 53 -2.19 11.02 -8.56
C TYR A 53 -2.29 10.51 -10.00
N PRO A 54 -3.51 10.31 -10.54
CA PRO A 54 -3.70 10.08 -11.97
C PRO A 54 -2.96 11.17 -12.77
N GLY A 55 -1.92 10.79 -13.52
CA GLY A 55 -1.02 11.71 -14.23
C GLY A 55 0.44 11.71 -13.76
N GLY A 56 0.82 10.88 -12.78
CA GLY A 56 2.22 10.68 -12.38
C GLY A 56 2.82 11.81 -11.54
N ILE A 57 1.97 12.68 -10.98
CA ILE A 57 2.41 13.80 -10.15
C ILE A 57 2.65 13.29 -8.72
N HIS A 58 3.89 13.43 -8.26
CA HIS A 58 4.28 13.17 -6.87
C HIS A 58 3.94 14.38 -6.00
N VAL A 59 3.06 14.21 -5.01
CA VAL A 59 2.68 15.26 -4.08
C VAL A 59 2.91 14.80 -2.64
N LYS A 60 3.48 15.67 -1.79
CA LYS A 60 3.55 15.42 -0.35
C LYS A 60 2.15 15.48 0.25
N LEU A 61 1.81 14.48 1.06
CA LEU A 61 0.50 14.42 1.71
C LEU A 61 0.27 15.59 2.66
N ASN A 62 -0.96 16.10 2.65
CA ASN A 62 -1.37 17.16 3.57
C ASN A 62 -1.56 16.59 4.98
N LYS A 63 -1.14 17.33 6.01
CA LYS A 63 -1.29 16.92 7.42
C LYS A 63 -2.74 16.64 7.79
N SER A 64 -3.69 17.42 7.26
CA SER A 64 -5.12 17.21 7.51
C SER A 64 -5.62 15.85 7.03
N PHE A 65 -5.01 15.31 5.97
CA PHE A 65 -5.36 14.00 5.44
C PHE A 65 -4.87 12.86 6.34
N LEU A 66 -3.65 12.96 6.85
CA LEU A 66 -3.12 11.97 7.80
C LEU A 66 -3.97 11.90 9.08
N THR A 67 -4.45 13.07 9.54
CA THR A 67 -5.40 13.14 10.66
C THR A 67 -6.73 12.48 10.34
N ASP A 68 -7.28 12.65 9.13
CA ASP A 68 -8.51 11.97 8.72
C ASP A 68 -8.36 10.44 8.73
N LEU A 69 -7.24 9.92 8.20
CA LEU A 69 -6.94 8.49 8.25
C LEU A 69 -6.87 7.96 9.68
N GLN A 70 -6.20 8.70 10.57
CA GLN A 70 -6.06 8.32 11.97
C GLN A 70 -7.43 8.31 12.68
N ASN A 71 -8.22 9.37 12.51
CA ASN A 71 -9.55 9.46 13.09
C ASN A 71 -10.45 8.31 12.64
N LYS A 72 -10.44 7.97 11.35
CA LYS A 72 -11.22 6.82 10.83
C LYS A 72 -10.81 5.49 11.46
N PHE A 73 -9.52 5.28 11.69
CA PHE A 73 -9.04 4.11 12.41
C PHE A 73 -9.53 4.11 13.86
N ASP A 74 -9.39 5.23 14.57
CA ASP A 74 -9.77 5.39 15.97
C ASP A 74 -11.29 5.23 16.18
N ASP A 75 -12.09 5.67 15.20
CA ASP A 75 -13.54 5.50 15.16
C ASP A 75 -13.98 4.06 14.80
N GLY A 76 -13.03 3.14 14.60
CA GLY A 76 -13.28 1.74 14.26
C GLY A 76 -13.70 1.50 12.81
N GLN A 77 -13.49 2.49 11.92
CA GLN A 77 -13.83 2.42 10.50
C GLN A 77 -12.59 2.62 9.59
N PRO A 78 -11.55 1.79 9.72
CA PRO A 78 -10.36 1.93 8.92
C PRO A 78 -10.66 1.71 7.44
N LEU A 79 -10.11 2.56 6.58
CA LEU A 79 -10.31 2.44 5.15
C LEU A 79 -9.65 1.15 4.62
N PRO A 80 -10.27 0.43 3.68
CA PRO A 80 -9.59 -0.64 2.97
C PRO A 80 -8.51 -0.08 2.05
N ALA A 81 -7.42 -0.84 1.93
CA ALA A 81 -6.29 -0.57 1.07
C ALA A 81 -5.86 -1.83 0.32
N VAL A 82 -5.35 -1.65 -0.89
CA VAL A 82 -4.66 -2.69 -1.65
C VAL A 82 -3.17 -2.38 -1.59
N LEU A 83 -2.40 -3.29 -1.02
CA LEU A 83 -0.95 -3.23 -1.06
C LEU A 83 -0.48 -4.04 -2.27
N VAL A 84 0.36 -3.41 -3.10
CA VAL A 84 0.98 -4.04 -4.26
C VAL A 84 2.50 -3.97 -4.05
N TRP A 85 3.13 -5.11 -3.83
CA TRP A 85 4.56 -5.20 -3.61
C TRP A 85 5.26 -5.74 -4.87
N LYS A 86 6.00 -4.85 -5.53
CA LYS A 86 6.85 -5.13 -6.68
C LYS A 86 8.32 -5.15 -6.24
N THR A 87 9.20 -5.61 -7.11
CA THR A 87 10.65 -5.61 -6.87
C THR A 87 11.21 -4.22 -6.57
N GLN A 88 10.66 -3.17 -7.18
CA GLN A 88 11.18 -1.80 -7.05
C GLN A 88 10.49 -0.95 -5.98
N ASN A 89 9.25 -1.28 -5.62
CA ASN A 89 8.43 -0.44 -4.77
C ASN A 89 7.27 -1.22 -4.12
N VAL A 90 6.73 -0.64 -3.05
CA VAL A 90 5.42 -0.99 -2.50
C VAL A 90 4.47 0.15 -2.81
N GLU A 91 3.35 -0.18 -3.44
CA GLU A 91 2.26 0.74 -3.69
C GLU A 91 1.12 0.46 -2.72
N ILE A 92 0.57 1.52 -2.13
CA ILE A 92 -0.61 1.44 -1.26
C ILE A 92 -1.73 2.19 -1.96
N TRP A 93 -2.73 1.46 -2.43
CA TRP A 93 -3.90 2.01 -3.11
C TRP A 93 -5.07 2.08 -2.15
N TYR A 94 -5.77 3.20 -2.11
CA TYR A 94 -6.97 3.35 -1.31
C TYR A 94 -7.94 4.34 -1.97
N ARG A 95 -9.18 4.34 -1.49
CA ARG A 95 -10.22 5.29 -1.91
C ARG A 95 -10.79 6.07 -0.73
N ARG A 96 -11.06 7.35 -1.00
CA ARG A 96 -11.72 8.24 -0.04
C ARG A 96 -13.24 8.19 -0.19
N GLN A 97 -13.70 8.14 -1.44
CA GLN A 97 -15.12 8.04 -1.78
C GLN A 97 -15.51 6.56 -1.93
N SER A 98 -16.69 6.21 -1.41
CA SER A 98 -17.23 4.84 -1.41
C SER A 98 -16.23 3.76 -0.96
N PRO A 99 -15.56 3.91 0.20
CA PRO A 99 -14.52 2.98 0.63
C PRO A 99 -15.07 1.57 0.89
N ASN A 100 -16.35 1.41 1.22
CA ASN A 100 -16.96 0.11 1.52
C ASN A 100 -17.00 -0.83 0.32
N ASP A 101 -17.02 -0.29 -0.89
CA ASP A 101 -17.08 -1.09 -2.12
C ASP A 101 -15.67 -1.38 -2.67
N PHE A 102 -14.64 -0.67 -2.17
CA PHE A 102 -13.25 -0.86 -2.56
C PHE A 102 -12.62 -2.07 -1.84
N PRO A 103 -11.77 -2.88 -2.51
CA PRO A 103 -11.37 -2.79 -3.92
C PRO A 103 -12.25 -3.55 -4.90
N TYR A 104 -13.32 -4.22 -4.43
CA TYR A 104 -14.15 -5.11 -5.24
C TYR A 104 -14.90 -4.40 -6.38
N ASP A 105 -15.29 -3.15 -6.17
CA ASP A 105 -15.91 -2.27 -7.17
C ASP A 105 -15.02 -2.03 -8.39
N THR A 106 -13.72 -1.93 -8.16
CA THR A 106 -12.68 -1.70 -9.17
C THR A 106 -12.53 -2.93 -10.07
N TRP A 107 -12.86 -4.10 -9.53
CA TRP A 107 -12.83 -5.39 -10.24
C TRP A 107 -14.13 -5.65 -11.00
N THR A 108 -15.27 -5.21 -10.48
CA THR A 108 -16.58 -5.40 -11.11
C THR A 108 -16.90 -4.30 -12.14
N ASN A 109 -16.34 -3.11 -11.98
CA ASN A 109 -16.53 -1.98 -12.91
C ASN A 109 -15.20 -1.26 -13.24
N PRO A 110 -14.36 -1.86 -14.10
CA PRO A 110 -13.06 -1.30 -14.47
C PRO A 110 -13.15 0.05 -15.21
N ALA A 111 -14.32 0.42 -15.75
CA ALA A 111 -14.54 1.70 -16.41
C ALA A 111 -14.72 2.88 -15.43
N GLY A 112 -15.15 2.62 -14.19
CA GLY A 112 -15.23 3.63 -13.12
C GLY A 112 -13.96 3.71 -12.25
N ALA A 113 -13.04 2.76 -12.43
CA ALA A 113 -11.86 2.57 -11.61
C ALA A 113 -10.76 3.67 -11.65
N PRO A 114 -10.51 4.39 -12.75
CA PRO A 114 -9.31 5.23 -12.87
C PRO A 114 -9.43 6.62 -12.23
N SER A 115 -10.63 7.10 -11.91
CA SER A 115 -10.83 8.51 -11.54
C SER A 115 -10.55 8.87 -10.07
N GLU A 116 -10.50 7.91 -9.14
CA GLU A 116 -10.53 8.25 -7.69
C GLU A 116 -9.65 7.37 -6.79
N LYS A 117 -8.67 6.65 -7.36
CA LYS A 117 -7.70 5.90 -6.58
C LYS A 117 -6.52 6.78 -6.20
N GLU A 118 -6.25 6.88 -4.91
CA GLU A 118 -5.00 7.42 -4.39
C GLU A 118 -3.97 6.30 -4.35
N CYS A 119 -2.74 6.59 -4.76
CA CYS A 119 -1.63 5.63 -4.71
C CYS A 119 -0.47 6.26 -3.94
N VAL A 120 -0.06 5.66 -2.84
CA VAL A 120 1.19 6.01 -2.17
C VAL A 120 2.28 5.07 -2.66
N LEU A 121 3.43 5.60 -3.05
CA LEU A 121 4.59 4.80 -3.46
C LEU A 121 5.70 4.90 -2.42
N ILE A 122 6.21 3.74 -2.01
CA ILE A 122 7.37 3.59 -1.12
C ILE A 122 8.43 2.80 -1.91
N SER A 123 9.63 3.34 -2.07
CA SER A 123 10.68 2.64 -2.83
C SER A 123 11.25 1.47 -2.03
N ALA A 124 11.68 0.42 -2.74
CA ALA A 124 12.35 -0.72 -2.12
C ALA A 124 13.66 -0.32 -1.44
N GLU A 125 14.36 0.71 -1.95
CA GLU A 125 15.57 1.27 -1.35
C GLU A 125 15.30 1.80 0.06
N THR A 126 14.14 2.43 0.28
CA THR A 126 13.74 2.95 1.58
C THR A 126 13.42 1.83 2.57
N LEU A 127 12.89 0.69 2.12
CA LEU A 127 12.54 -0.46 2.97
C LEU A 127 13.77 -1.24 3.49
N GLY A 128 14.96 -0.93 2.99
CA GLY A 128 16.21 -1.55 3.40
C GLY A 128 16.55 -2.83 2.61
N SER A 129 17.77 -3.33 2.84
CA SER A 129 18.38 -4.43 2.08
C SER A 129 17.62 -5.76 2.16
N ASP A 130 16.85 -5.98 3.21
CA ASP A 130 16.09 -7.22 3.42
C ASP A 130 14.77 -7.25 2.66
N SER A 131 14.32 -6.11 2.12
CA SER A 131 13.04 -6.00 1.40
C SER A 131 12.99 -6.94 0.18
N MET A 132 14.02 -6.93 -0.65
CA MET A 132 14.08 -7.78 -1.85
C MET A 132 14.12 -9.27 -1.49
N LYS A 133 14.85 -9.63 -0.43
CA LYS A 133 14.88 -11.02 0.05
C LYS A 133 13.50 -11.47 0.52
N ALA A 134 12.84 -10.66 1.33
CA ALA A 134 11.49 -10.95 1.82
C ALA A 134 10.48 -11.07 0.67
N HIS A 135 10.55 -10.17 -0.31
CA HIS A 135 9.72 -10.21 -1.52
C HIS A 135 9.87 -11.53 -2.27
N LEU A 136 11.11 -11.94 -2.59
CA LEU A 136 11.37 -13.19 -3.31
C LEU A 136 10.87 -14.43 -2.53
N GLU A 137 11.08 -14.45 -1.21
CA GLU A 137 10.58 -15.54 -0.36
C GLU A 137 9.05 -15.63 -0.40
N LEU A 138 8.36 -14.49 -0.40
CA LEU A 138 6.89 -14.44 -0.44
C LEU A 138 6.34 -14.79 -1.83
N VAL A 139 6.95 -14.30 -2.91
CA VAL A 139 6.60 -14.68 -4.29
C VAL A 139 6.64 -16.19 -4.47
N SER A 140 7.68 -16.86 -3.94
CA SER A 140 7.81 -18.31 -4.04
C SER A 140 6.72 -19.11 -3.29
N LYS A 141 6.10 -18.49 -2.27
CA LYS A 141 5.07 -19.11 -1.42
C LYS A 141 3.65 -18.69 -1.80
N ALA A 142 3.50 -17.55 -2.49
CA ALA A 142 2.22 -16.98 -2.83
C ALA A 142 1.52 -17.78 -3.94
N LYS A 143 0.21 -17.98 -3.77
CA LYS A 143 -0.66 -18.54 -4.81
C LYS A 143 -1.06 -17.45 -5.79
N GLU A 144 -1.40 -17.81 -7.02
CA GLU A 144 -1.95 -16.86 -7.98
C GLU A 144 -3.15 -16.14 -7.39
N CYS A 145 -3.21 -14.83 -7.60
CA CYS A 145 -4.39 -14.06 -7.32
C CYS A 145 -5.54 -14.67 -8.12
N PRO A 146 -6.75 -14.76 -7.54
CA PRO A 146 -7.93 -14.91 -8.36
C PRO A 146 -7.88 -13.84 -9.46
N ALA A 147 -8.37 -14.13 -10.67
CA ALA A 147 -8.28 -13.28 -11.88
C ALA A 147 -8.96 -11.89 -11.77
N MET A 148 -9.11 -11.37 -10.56
CA MET A 148 -9.81 -10.15 -10.17
C MET A 148 -8.96 -8.89 -10.38
N ILE A 149 -7.64 -8.95 -10.46
CA ILE A 149 -6.84 -7.75 -10.75
C ILE A 149 -6.70 -7.61 -12.26
N PRO A 150 -7.17 -6.52 -12.88
CA PRO A 150 -6.99 -6.31 -14.31
C PRO A 150 -5.50 -6.37 -14.66
N PRO A 151 -5.10 -7.05 -15.75
CA PRO A 151 -3.76 -6.89 -16.29
C PRO A 151 -3.54 -5.41 -16.60
N GLN A 152 -2.40 -4.86 -16.14
CA GLN A 152 -1.97 -3.51 -16.52
C GLN A 152 -1.49 -3.47 -17.96
#